data_AF-A0A6L8I7W7-F1
#
_entry.id   AF-A0A6L8I7W7-F1
#
_cell.length_a   1.000
_cell.length_b   1.000
_cell.length_c   1.000
_cell.angle_alpha   90.00
_cell.angle_beta   90.00
_cell.angle_gamma   90.00
#
_symmetry.space_group_name_H-M   'P 1'
#
loop_
_entity.id
_entity.type
_entity.pdbx_description
1 polymer ?
#
loop_
_entity_poly.entity_id
_entity_poly.type
_entity_poly.pdbx_seq_one_letter_code
_entity_poly.pdbx_strand_id
1 'polypeptide(L)'
;MDVGTISLVLVLGLIVLLAIGMPLGLASASLAALVLVMKFEPALLTNPFSFGEGLLTKNPGTGPLYILTQKIFDLMTEYVLLSVPLFIFMAALLERSGIAKAMYDSLDYWLSQVRGGIAVVTSLMAVIMAAMSGIIGGEVVLLGLIALPQMLRLGYNQNLAIGTICASGSLGTMIPPSIVLII
;
A
#
# COMPACT_ATOMS: atom_id res chain seq x y z
N MET A 1 26.59 -18.66 -13.73
CA MET A 1 26.64 -18.86 -12.27
C MET A 1 25.70 -19.97 -11.90
N ASP A 2 26.03 -20.77 -10.89
CA ASP A 2 25.22 -21.93 -10.50
C ASP A 2 23.92 -21.47 -9.81
N VAL A 3 22.83 -22.21 -9.98
CA VAL A 3 21.49 -21.80 -9.46
C VAL A 3 21.54 -21.57 -7.95
N GLY A 4 22.30 -22.39 -7.23
CA GLY A 4 22.49 -22.25 -5.78
C GLY A 4 23.11 -20.91 -5.37
N THR A 5 24.10 -20.40 -6.13
CA THR A 5 24.73 -19.09 -5.84
C THR A 5 23.78 -17.92 -6.06
N ILE A 6 22.93 -17.99 -7.08
CA ILE A 6 21.92 -16.96 -7.37
C ILE A 6 20.86 -16.94 -6.27
N SER A 7 20.37 -18.10 -5.83
CA SER A 7 19.40 -18.19 -4.74
C SER A 7 19.94 -17.63 -3.43
N LEU A 8 21.21 -17.91 -3.10
CA LEU A 8 21.84 -17.43 -1.87
C LEU A 8 22.00 -15.90 -1.89
N VAL A 9 22.43 -15.33 -3.03
CA VAL A 9 22.53 -13.88 -3.21
C VAL A 9 21.16 -13.21 -3.17
N LEU A 10 20.13 -13.80 -3.77
CA LEU A 10 18.77 -13.26 -3.72
C LEU A 10 18.22 -13.23 -2.30
N VAL A 11 18.35 -14.32 -1.54
CA VAL A 11 17.83 -14.42 -0.17
C VAL A 11 18.58 -13.48 0.77
N LEU A 12 19.93 -13.49 0.75
CA LEU A 12 20.71 -12.58 1.58
C LEU A 12 20.49 -11.12 1.21
N GLY A 13 20.43 -10.83 -0.10
CA GLY A 13 20.17 -9.48 -0.60
C GLY A 13 18.80 -8.97 -0.17
N LEU A 14 17.76 -9.82 -0.21
CA LEU A 14 16.43 -9.45 0.26
C LEU A 14 16.42 -9.15 1.75
N ILE A 15 17.07 -9.99 2.57
CA ILE A 15 17.16 -9.78 4.02
C ILE A 15 17.87 -8.46 4.33
N VAL A 16 18.99 -8.16 3.65
CA VAL A 16 19.74 -6.92 3.88
C VAL A 16 18.96 -5.69 3.44
N LEU A 17 18.32 -5.72 2.26
CA LEU A 17 17.52 -4.59 1.76
C LEU A 17 16.32 -4.32 2.67
N LEU A 18 15.67 -5.37 3.18
CA LEU A 18 14.59 -5.22 4.16
C LEU A 18 15.11 -4.72 5.52
N ALA A 19 16.30 -5.14 5.96
CA ALA A 19 16.92 -4.63 7.19
C ALA A 19 17.26 -3.13 7.11
N ILE A 20 17.57 -2.62 5.91
CA ILE A 20 17.78 -1.19 5.63
C ILE A 20 16.44 -0.42 5.58
N GLY A 21 15.31 -1.12 5.62
CA GLY A 21 13.97 -0.51 5.58
C GLY A 21 13.51 -0.15 4.17
N MET A 22 14.09 -0.74 3.11
CA MET A 22 13.58 -0.51 1.76
C MET A 22 12.18 -1.11 1.60
N PRO A 23 11.25 -0.38 0.94
CA PRO A 23 9.96 -0.93 0.54
C PRO A 23 10.15 -2.20 -0.30
N LEU A 24 9.36 -3.24 -0.02
CA LEU A 24 9.48 -4.57 -0.63
C LEU A 24 9.51 -4.50 -2.18
N GLY A 25 8.71 -3.62 -2.79
CA GLY A 25 8.67 -3.46 -4.25
C GLY A 25 9.98 -2.95 -4.86
N LEU A 26 10.66 -2.01 -4.19
CA LEU A 26 11.95 -1.52 -4.66
C LEU A 26 13.06 -2.54 -4.41
N ALA A 27 12.99 -3.27 -3.28
CA ALA A 27 13.94 -4.32 -2.96
C ALA A 27 13.83 -5.51 -3.92
N SER A 28 12.61 -5.93 -4.28
CA SER A 28 12.39 -7.03 -5.22
C SER A 28 12.79 -6.64 -6.65
N ALA A 29 12.51 -5.40 -7.08
CA ALA A 29 12.89 -4.91 -8.40
C ALA A 29 14.41 -4.83 -8.59
N SER A 30 15.14 -4.32 -7.59
CA SER A 30 16.60 -4.23 -7.64
C SER A 30 17.26 -5.62 -7.64
N LEU A 31 16.77 -6.55 -6.83
CA LEU A 31 17.24 -7.94 -6.83
C LEU A 31 16.89 -8.67 -8.12
N ALA A 32 15.71 -8.44 -8.69
CA ALA A 32 15.32 -9.02 -9.96
C ALA A 32 16.28 -8.59 -11.08
N ALA A 33 16.62 -7.30 -11.17
CA ALA A 33 17.61 -6.79 -12.12
C ALA A 33 18.99 -7.43 -11.90
N LEU A 34 19.44 -7.53 -10.65
CA LEU A 34 20.71 -8.14 -10.28
C LEU A 34 20.78 -9.62 -10.67
N VAL A 35 19.72 -10.39 -10.40
CA VAL A 35 19.62 -11.81 -10.79
C VAL A 35 19.62 -11.98 -12.30
N LEU A 36 18.97 -11.06 -13.02
CA LEU A 36 18.91 -11.07 -14.47
C LEU A 36 20.32 -10.89 -15.06
N VAL A 37 21.11 -9.95 -14.52
CA VAL A 37 22.53 -9.77 -14.87
C VAL A 37 23.38 -10.99 -14.50
N MET A 38 23.26 -11.51 -13.27
CA MET A 38 24.03 -12.68 -12.82
C MET A 38 23.77 -13.95 -13.65
N LYS A 39 22.53 -14.14 -14.13
CA LYS A 39 22.12 -15.35 -14.85
C LYS A 39 22.41 -15.27 -16.34
N PHE A 40 22.21 -14.12 -16.97
CA PHE A 40 22.24 -14.00 -18.42
C PHE A 40 23.44 -13.23 -18.98
N GLU A 41 24.12 -12.40 -18.17
CA GLU A 41 25.36 -11.70 -18.56
C GLU A 41 26.35 -11.58 -17.37
N PRO A 42 26.91 -12.69 -16.86
CA PRO A 42 27.87 -12.63 -15.76
C PRO A 42 29.18 -11.90 -16.13
N ALA A 43 29.44 -11.68 -17.43
CA ALA A 43 30.59 -10.91 -17.92
C ALA A 43 30.55 -9.43 -17.49
N LEU A 44 29.36 -8.84 -17.31
CA LEU A 44 29.20 -7.46 -16.82
C LEU A 44 29.64 -7.27 -15.37
N LEU A 45 29.59 -8.33 -14.55
CA LEU A 45 30.06 -8.31 -13.16
C LEU A 45 31.58 -8.34 -13.04
N THR A 46 32.26 -8.92 -14.03
CA THR A 46 33.73 -9.07 -14.04
C THR A 46 34.42 -7.99 -14.86
N ASN A 47 33.77 -7.46 -15.91
CA ASN A 47 34.26 -6.36 -16.72
C ASN A 47 33.13 -5.34 -16.99
N PRO A 48 33.04 -4.26 -16.21
CA PRO A 48 32.00 -3.22 -16.36
C PRO A 48 32.01 -2.52 -17.73
N PHE A 49 33.14 -2.57 -18.45
CA PHE A 49 33.32 -1.93 -19.76
C PHE A 49 32.83 -2.78 -20.95
N SER A 50 32.40 -4.04 -20.74
CA SER A 50 31.82 -4.90 -21.80
C SER A 50 30.29 -4.68 -21.93
N PHE A 51 29.85 -3.44 -21.75
CA PHE A 51 28.44 -3.06 -21.90
C PHE A 51 28.09 -2.99 -23.40
N GLY A 52 27.24 -3.91 -23.88
CA GLY A 52 26.76 -3.93 -25.27
C GLY A 52 27.01 -5.21 -26.07
N GLU A 53 27.86 -6.13 -25.58
CA GLU A 53 28.20 -7.36 -26.32
C GLU A 53 27.38 -8.59 -25.93
N GLY A 54 26.70 -8.56 -24.78
CA GLY A 54 25.99 -9.71 -24.22
C GLY A 54 24.50 -9.83 -24.61
N LEU A 55 23.87 -10.92 -24.15
CA LEU A 55 22.49 -11.31 -24.48
C LEU A 55 21.39 -10.38 -23.93
N LEU A 56 21.64 -9.57 -22.90
CA LEU A 56 20.66 -8.59 -22.40
C LEU A 56 20.88 -7.21 -23.01
N THR A 57 22.14 -6.84 -23.25
CA THR A 57 22.52 -5.46 -23.62
C THR A 57 22.59 -5.26 -25.14
N LYS A 58 22.79 -6.34 -25.92
CA LYS A 58 22.95 -6.27 -27.38
C LYS A 58 21.66 -5.92 -28.14
N ASN A 59 20.51 -6.46 -27.71
CA ASN A 59 19.21 -6.23 -28.34
C ASN A 59 18.11 -6.10 -27.27
N PRO A 60 17.76 -4.87 -26.83
CA PRO A 60 16.65 -4.65 -25.91
C PRO A 60 15.35 -5.11 -26.58
N GLY A 61 14.74 -6.18 -26.04
CA GLY A 61 13.51 -6.78 -26.56
C GLY A 61 13.59 -8.26 -26.97
N THR A 62 14.78 -8.86 -26.92
CA THR A 62 14.95 -10.31 -27.18
C THR A 62 15.45 -11.06 -25.95
N GLY A 63 15.06 -12.34 -25.83
CA GLY A 63 15.56 -13.22 -24.78
C GLY A 63 14.97 -12.94 -23.38
N PRO A 64 15.78 -12.86 -22.31
CA PRO A 64 15.29 -12.81 -20.92
C PRO A 64 14.46 -11.56 -20.59
N LEU A 65 14.76 -10.43 -21.24
CA LEU A 65 13.98 -9.20 -21.08
C LEU A 65 12.56 -9.35 -21.63
N TYR A 66 12.35 -10.17 -22.65
CA TYR A 66 11.01 -10.44 -23.18
C TYR A 66 10.14 -11.22 -22.17
N ILE A 67 10.73 -12.16 -21.42
CA ILE A 67 10.04 -12.89 -20.35
C ILE A 67 9.64 -11.93 -19.22
N LEU A 68 10.51 -10.98 -18.87
CA LEU A 68 10.19 -9.94 -17.89
C LEU A 68 9.03 -9.06 -18.37
N THR A 69 9.06 -8.61 -19.64
CA THR A 69 7.99 -7.82 -20.23
C THR A 69 6.66 -8.59 -20.25
N GLN A 70 6.68 -9.88 -20.59
CA GLN A 70 5.48 -10.73 -20.52
C GLN A 70 4.93 -10.81 -19.11
N LYS A 71 5.79 -11.05 -18.10
CA LYS A 71 5.35 -11.10 -16.69
C LYS A 71 4.78 -9.76 -16.21
N ILE A 72 5.39 -8.65 -16.60
CA ILE A 72 4.86 -7.32 -16.27
C ILE A 72 3.52 -7.10 -16.96
N PHE A 73 3.39 -7.51 -18.23
CA PHE A 73 2.13 -7.40 -18.97
C PHE A 73 1.02 -8.24 -18.35
N ASP A 74 1.30 -9.50 -18.00
CA ASP A 74 0.36 -10.39 -17.30
C ASP A 74 -0.14 -9.74 -16.00
N LEU A 75 0.77 -9.17 -15.20
CA LEU A 75 0.44 -8.47 -13.96
C LEU A 75 -0.39 -7.21 -14.20
N MET A 76 -0.11 -6.44 -15.26
CA MET A 76 -0.89 -5.24 -15.61
C MET A 76 -2.30 -5.59 -16.09
N THR A 77 -2.49 -6.75 -16.70
CA THR A 77 -3.79 -7.23 -17.20
C THR A 77 -4.57 -8.08 -16.21
N GLU A 78 -4.06 -8.23 -14.99
CA GLU A 78 -4.72 -9.01 -13.95
C GLU A 78 -6.08 -8.37 -13.58
N TYR A 79 -7.14 -9.16 -13.64
CA TYR A 79 -8.51 -8.70 -13.39
C TYR A 79 -8.71 -8.11 -11.98
N VAL A 80 -7.95 -8.56 -11.00
CA VAL A 80 -7.94 -8.06 -9.62
C VAL A 80 -7.53 -6.59 -9.57
N LEU A 81 -6.69 -6.12 -10.49
CA LEU A 81 -6.32 -4.69 -10.54
C LEU A 81 -7.49 -3.78 -10.91
N LEU A 82 -8.57 -4.29 -11.52
CA LEU A 82 -9.80 -3.53 -11.77
C LEU A 82 -10.52 -3.16 -10.47
N SER A 83 -10.32 -3.94 -9.40
CA SER A 83 -10.92 -3.64 -8.10
C SER A 83 -10.39 -2.33 -7.50
N VAL A 84 -9.11 -2.01 -7.72
CA VAL A 84 -8.46 -0.81 -7.17
C VAL A 84 -9.16 0.50 -7.59
N PRO A 85 -9.32 0.82 -8.89
CA PRO A 85 -9.99 2.05 -9.31
C PRO A 85 -11.48 2.05 -8.93
N LEU A 86 -12.15 0.89 -8.92
CA LEU A 86 -13.55 0.79 -8.51
C LEU A 86 -13.73 1.09 -7.01
N PHE A 87 -12.83 0.61 -6.14
CA PHE A 87 -12.83 0.95 -4.72
C PHE A 87 -12.51 2.43 -4.47
N ILE A 88 -11.52 2.99 -5.17
CA ILE A 88 -11.21 4.43 -5.10
C ILE A 88 -12.42 5.27 -5.55
N PHE A 89 -13.08 4.87 -6.64
CA PHE A 89 -14.26 5.55 -7.14
C PHE A 89 -15.41 5.51 -6.13
N MET A 90 -15.68 4.36 -5.53
CA MET A 90 -16.69 4.21 -4.50
C MET A 90 -16.37 5.05 -3.25
N ALA A 91 -15.12 5.03 -2.79
CA ALA A 91 -14.66 5.87 -1.68
C ALA A 91 -14.91 7.36 -1.96
N ALA A 92 -14.56 7.83 -3.16
CA ALA A 92 -14.79 9.21 -3.58
C ALA A 92 -16.29 9.55 -3.65
N LEU A 93 -17.14 8.63 -4.12
CA LEU A 93 -18.60 8.81 -4.12
C LEU A 93 -19.16 8.95 -2.70
N LEU A 94 -18.74 8.10 -1.75
CA LEU A 94 -19.17 8.16 -0.36
C LEU A 94 -18.74 9.45 0.33
N GLU A 95 -17.53 9.92 0.04
CA GLU A 95 -17.00 11.18 0.58
C GLU A 95 -17.73 12.39 -0.01
N ARG A 96 -17.93 12.43 -1.34
CA ARG A 96 -18.58 13.55 -2.04
C ARG A 96 -20.09 13.61 -1.85
N SER A 97 -20.75 12.49 -1.57
CA SER A 97 -22.19 12.44 -1.30
C SER A 97 -22.58 12.97 0.08
N GLY A 98 -21.61 13.23 0.97
CA GLY A 98 -21.87 13.71 2.33
C GLY A 98 -22.39 12.63 3.29
N ILE A 99 -22.45 11.36 2.84
CA ILE A 99 -22.87 10.22 3.68
C ILE A 99 -21.98 10.10 4.91
N ALA A 100 -20.67 10.34 4.76
CA ALA A 100 -19.72 10.32 5.88
C ALA A 100 -20.14 11.28 7.00
N LYS A 101 -20.50 12.51 6.67
CA LYS A 101 -20.92 13.51 7.65
C LYS A 101 -22.25 13.14 8.30
N ALA A 102 -23.23 12.73 7.51
CA ALA A 102 -24.53 12.29 8.01
C ALA A 102 -24.41 11.06 8.94
N MET A 103 -23.50 10.15 8.62
CA MET A 103 -23.20 8.98 9.45
C MET A 103 -22.54 9.37 10.76
N TYR A 104 -21.57 10.29 10.72
CA TYR A 104 -20.93 10.81 11.93
C TYR A 104 -21.96 11.47 12.86
N ASP A 105 -22.81 12.36 12.33
CA ASP A 105 -23.84 13.05 13.11
C ASP A 105 -24.86 12.06 13.72
N SER A 106 -25.20 10.99 12.99
CA SER A 106 -26.10 9.94 13.47
C SER A 106 -25.48 9.10 14.59
N LEU A 107 -24.21 8.72 14.44
CA LEU A 107 -23.47 7.98 15.45
C LEU A 107 -23.22 8.82 16.70
N ASP A 108 -22.90 10.10 16.54
CA ASP A 108 -22.75 11.05 17.64
C ASP A 108 -24.06 11.19 18.42
N TYR A 109 -25.20 11.32 17.72
CA TYR A 109 -26.51 11.33 18.38
C TYR A 109 -26.74 10.07 19.24
N TRP A 110 -26.42 8.88 18.71
CA TRP A 110 -26.60 7.60 19.41
C TRP A 110 -25.65 7.43 20.61
N LEU A 111 -24.42 7.90 20.48
CA LEU A 111 -23.35 7.69 21.46
C LEU A 111 -23.08 8.91 22.35
N SER A 112 -23.86 9.98 22.20
CA SER A 112 -23.76 11.24 22.96
C SER A 112 -23.85 11.06 24.47
N GLN A 113 -24.53 10.01 24.94
CA GLN A 113 -24.70 9.72 26.36
C GLN A 113 -23.50 9.00 26.99
N VAL A 114 -22.55 8.51 26.18
CA VAL A 114 -21.40 7.76 26.66
C VAL A 114 -20.26 8.71 27.03
N ARG A 115 -19.63 8.49 28.19
CA ARG A 115 -18.41 9.21 28.58
C ARG A 115 -17.30 8.89 27.58
N GLY A 116 -16.81 9.89 26.86
CA GLY A 116 -15.87 9.66 25.75
C GLY A 116 -16.54 9.34 24.42
N GLY A 117 -17.85 9.57 24.28
CA GLY A 117 -18.67 9.16 23.13
C GLY A 117 -18.07 9.50 21.77
N ILE A 118 -17.48 10.70 21.63
CA ILE A 118 -16.88 11.13 20.35
C ILE A 118 -15.68 10.29 19.91
N ALA A 119 -14.83 9.83 20.84
CA ALA A 119 -13.73 8.94 20.48
C ALA A 119 -14.26 7.58 20.02
N VAL A 120 -15.33 7.09 20.65
CA VAL A 120 -16.01 5.85 20.25
C VAL A 120 -16.68 6.00 18.89
N VAL A 121 -17.37 7.13 18.66
CA VAL A 121 -17.99 7.48 17.36
C VAL A 121 -16.95 7.51 16.26
N THR A 122 -15.81 8.17 16.50
CA THR A 122 -14.73 8.27 15.52
C THR A 122 -14.15 6.91 15.17
N SER A 123 -13.95 6.04 16.17
CA SER A 123 -13.46 4.67 15.95
C SER A 123 -14.47 3.80 15.21
N LEU A 124 -15.75 3.86 15.59
CA LEU A 124 -16.81 3.09 14.94
C LEU A 124 -17.07 3.57 13.52
N MET A 125 -17.04 4.88 13.30
CA MET A 125 -17.14 5.48 11.98
C MET A 125 -15.99 5.01 11.08
N ALA A 126 -14.77 4.98 11.61
CA ALA A 126 -13.61 4.47 10.89
C ALA A 126 -13.84 3.03 10.45
N VAL A 127 -14.26 2.14 11.35
CA VAL A 127 -14.57 0.73 11.04
C VAL A 127 -15.60 0.60 9.91
N ILE A 128 -16.66 1.42 9.92
CA ILE A 128 -17.71 1.36 8.89
C ILE A 128 -17.20 1.93 7.55
N MET A 129 -16.50 3.07 7.57
CA MET A 129 -15.94 3.70 6.37
C MET A 129 -14.82 2.87 5.75
N ALA A 130 -14.02 2.21 6.58
CA ALA A 130 -13.01 1.23 6.20
C ALA A 130 -13.62 0.06 5.44
N ALA A 131 -14.67 -0.56 6.00
CA ALA A 131 -15.37 -1.68 5.38
C ALA A 131 -15.92 -1.34 3.99
N MET A 132 -16.23 -0.07 3.75
CA MET A 132 -16.68 0.37 2.43
C MET A 132 -15.49 0.74 1.54
N SER A 133 -14.64 1.69 1.97
CA SER A 133 -13.65 2.32 1.08
C SER A 133 -12.35 1.52 0.88
N GLY A 134 -11.92 0.72 1.86
CA GLY A 134 -10.69 -0.05 1.81
C GLY A 134 -9.38 0.76 1.69
N ILE A 135 -9.40 2.09 1.98
CA ILE A 135 -8.27 3.03 1.79
C ILE A 135 -7.96 3.82 3.06
N ILE A 136 -6.74 3.65 3.59
CA ILE A 136 -6.28 4.28 4.85
C ILE A 136 -6.13 5.81 4.73
N GLY A 137 -5.45 6.26 3.66
CA GLY A 137 -4.96 7.64 3.58
C GLY A 137 -6.09 8.68 3.49
N GLY A 138 -7.08 8.43 2.64
CA GLY A 138 -8.24 9.32 2.50
C GLY A 138 -9.11 9.33 3.76
N GLU A 139 -9.31 8.16 4.38
CA GLU A 139 -10.14 8.01 5.57
C GLU A 139 -9.59 8.78 6.78
N VAL A 140 -8.28 8.67 7.05
CA VAL A 140 -7.64 9.41 8.16
C VAL A 140 -7.78 10.93 7.95
N VAL A 141 -7.64 11.40 6.71
CA VAL A 141 -7.81 12.82 6.39
C VAL A 141 -9.27 13.25 6.59
N LEU A 142 -10.23 12.46 6.12
CA LEU A 142 -11.66 12.72 6.27
C LEU A 142 -12.07 12.79 7.76
N LEU A 143 -11.70 11.77 8.54
CA LEU A 143 -11.94 11.75 9.99
C LEU A 143 -11.20 12.88 10.70
N GLY A 144 -9.99 13.22 10.26
CA GLY A 144 -9.25 14.38 10.74
C GLY A 144 -9.98 15.70 10.50
N LEU A 145 -10.59 15.89 9.33
CA LEU A 145 -11.32 17.11 8.99
C LEU A 145 -12.66 17.22 9.73
N ILE A 146 -13.31 16.10 10.03
CA ILE A 146 -14.64 16.07 10.66
C ILE A 146 -14.54 15.99 12.20
N ALA A 147 -13.80 15.00 12.73
CA ALA A 147 -13.79 14.66 14.15
C ALA A 147 -12.81 15.51 14.97
N LEU A 148 -11.61 15.80 14.46
CA LEU A 148 -10.59 16.55 15.21
C LEU A 148 -11.07 17.93 15.70
N PRO A 149 -11.67 18.81 14.87
CA PRO A 149 -12.13 20.11 15.35
C PRO A 149 -13.22 19.98 16.42
N GLN A 150 -14.07 18.95 16.36
CA GLN A 150 -15.09 18.71 17.38
C GLN A 150 -14.50 18.17 18.68
N MET A 151 -13.60 17.19 18.62
CA MET A 151 -12.90 16.66 19.80
C MET A 151 -12.18 17.76 20.59
N LEU A 152 -11.47 18.65 19.90
CA LEU A 152 -10.78 19.78 20.54
C LEU A 152 -11.75 20.78 21.18
N ARG A 153 -12.89 21.07 20.54
CA ARG A 153 -13.93 21.94 21.11
C ARG A 153 -14.53 21.39 22.40
N LEU A 154 -14.58 20.06 22.53
CA LEU A 154 -15.09 19.38 23.72
C LEU A 154 -14.02 19.10 24.78
N GLY A 155 -12.82 19.68 24.60
CA GLY A 155 -11.76 19.62 25.60
C GLY A 155 -10.98 18.31 25.63
N TYR A 156 -11.03 17.50 24.56
CA TYR A 156 -10.17 16.33 24.45
C TYR A 156 -8.71 16.74 24.39
N ASN A 157 -7.84 15.93 25.01
CA ASN A 157 -6.40 16.08 24.85
C ASN A 157 -6.03 15.89 23.37
N GLN A 158 -5.24 16.81 22.81
CA GLN A 158 -4.86 16.79 21.40
C GLN A 158 -4.12 15.51 20.99
N ASN A 159 -3.24 14.98 21.84
CA ASN A 159 -2.52 13.74 21.57
C ASN A 159 -3.47 12.54 21.56
N LEU A 160 -4.48 12.54 22.44
CA LEU A 160 -5.51 11.51 22.46
C LEU A 160 -6.35 11.59 21.18
N ALA A 161 -6.82 12.76 20.80
CA ALA A 161 -7.63 12.95 19.60
C ALA A 161 -6.89 12.48 18.34
N ILE A 162 -5.66 12.97 18.11
CA ILE A 162 -4.84 12.59 16.97
C ILE A 162 -4.52 11.08 17.01
N GLY A 163 -4.11 10.57 18.17
CA GLY A 163 -3.82 9.15 18.35
C GLY A 163 -5.02 8.26 18.04
N THR A 164 -6.22 8.64 18.49
CA THR A 164 -7.45 7.89 18.20
C THR A 164 -7.79 7.92 16.71
N ILE A 165 -7.67 9.06 16.03
CA ILE A 165 -7.95 9.17 14.59
C ILE A 165 -6.96 8.33 13.78
N CYS A 166 -5.65 8.44 14.08
CA CYS A 166 -4.62 7.67 13.39
C CYS A 166 -4.74 6.15 13.65
N ALA A 167 -5.01 5.76 14.90
CA ALA A 167 -5.23 4.36 15.24
C ALA A 167 -6.48 3.80 14.56
N SER A 168 -7.58 4.56 14.56
CA SER A 168 -8.85 4.14 13.98
C SER A 168 -8.77 4.00 12.46
N GLY A 169 -8.17 4.97 11.76
CA GLY A 169 -8.01 4.87 10.31
C GLY A 169 -7.04 3.77 9.86
N SER A 170 -6.11 3.35 10.73
CA SER A 170 -5.24 2.19 10.46
C SER A 170 -5.99 0.86 10.48
N LEU A 171 -7.13 0.78 11.18
CA LEU A 171 -7.99 -0.42 11.20
C LEU A 171 -8.58 -0.73 9.82
N GLY A 172 -8.62 0.24 8.90
CA GLY A 172 -9.22 0.02 7.60
C GLY A 172 -8.50 -0.98 6.70
N THR A 173 -7.26 -1.33 7.03
CA THR A 173 -6.56 -2.45 6.37
C THR A 173 -7.15 -3.82 6.71
N MET A 174 -7.68 -3.96 7.92
CA MET A 174 -8.05 -5.25 8.51
C MET A 174 -9.49 -5.67 8.20
N ILE A 175 -10.33 -4.76 7.70
CA ILE A 175 -11.75 -5.04 7.45
C ILE A 175 -11.99 -5.22 5.94
N PRO A 176 -12.38 -6.42 5.48
CA PRO A 176 -12.73 -6.65 4.08
C PRO A 176 -14.00 -5.88 3.66
N PRO A 177 -14.10 -5.46 2.39
CA PRO A 177 -13.10 -5.46 1.31
C PRO A 177 -12.03 -4.36 1.45
N SER A 178 -10.74 -4.74 1.62
CA SER A 178 -9.63 -3.77 1.64
C SER A 178 -8.66 -4.03 0.48
N ILE A 179 -8.17 -2.96 -0.13
CA ILE A 179 -7.20 -3.05 -1.25
C ILE A 179 -5.96 -3.83 -0.83
N VAL A 180 -5.53 -3.66 0.44
CA VAL A 180 -4.37 -4.36 1.03
C VAL A 180 -4.61 -5.86 1.20
N LEU A 181 -5.85 -6.31 1.37
CA LEU A 181 -6.17 -7.74 1.49
C LEU A 181 -6.33 -8.41 0.12
N ILE A 182 -6.78 -7.64 -0.88
CA ILE A 182 -7.05 -8.15 -2.23
C ILE A 182 -5.76 -8.38 -3.04
N ILE A 183 -4.69 -7.62 -2.75
CA ILE A 183 -3.43 -7.59 -3.51
C ILE A 183 -2.28 -8.08 -2.63
#